data_AF-A0A0C2WY34-F1
#
_entry.id   AF-A0A0C2WY34-F1
#
_cell.length_a   1.000
_cell.length_b   1.000
_cell.length_c   1.000
_cell.angle_alpha   90.00
_cell.angle_beta   90.00
_cell.angle_gamma   90.00
#
_symmetry.space_group_name_H-M   'P 1'
#
loop_
_entity.id
_entity.type
_entity.pdbx_description
1 polymer ?
#
loop_
_entity_poly.entity_id
_entity_poly.type
_entity_poly.pdbx_seq_one_letter_code
_entity_poly.pdbx_strand_id
1 'polypeptide(L)'
;MLEVARTIRYIHSLDVALWSACIQSVGDLSHFQRVLLQPFIYQELFFLDSNFRVKFEFTGLFTWWQREASIYGHEYDYLTDYTYESNISAFGHLFHEVCFKGRGENLSNRLVDDALQLINRCRAKDPKSRPTMKDVVTEMETWNL
;
A
#
# COMPACT_ATOMS: atom_id res chain seq x y z
N MET A 1 8.98 -2.10 -7.57
CA MET A 1 8.50 -1.33 -6.39
C MET A 1 8.39 0.17 -6.64
N LEU A 2 9.39 0.83 -7.25
CA LEU A 2 9.28 2.27 -7.54
C LEU A 2 8.06 2.64 -8.40
N GLU A 3 7.74 1.84 -9.43
CA GLU A 3 6.55 2.05 -10.26
C GLU A 3 5.23 1.91 -9.48
N VAL A 4 5.16 0.97 -8.52
CA VAL A 4 4.03 0.84 -7.60
C VAL A 4 3.89 2.12 -6.78
N ALA A 5 4.98 2.60 -6.18
CA ALA A 5 5.00 3.82 -5.38
C ALA A 5 4.56 5.06 -6.19
N ARG A 6 5.06 5.19 -7.43
CA ARG A 6 4.67 6.27 -8.36
C ARG A 6 3.18 6.23 -8.68
N THR A 7 2.62 5.05 -8.86
CA THR A 7 1.20 4.89 -9.16
C THR A 7 0.32 5.26 -7.97
N ILE A 8 0.66 4.79 -6.76
CA ILE A 8 -0.07 5.18 -5.54
C ILE A 8 0.03 6.69 -5.32
N ARG A 9 1.22 7.29 -5.52
CA ARG A 9 1.41 8.75 -5.46
C ARG A 9 0.49 9.48 -6.46
N TYR A 10 0.39 8.98 -7.69
CA TYR A 10 -0.51 9.56 -8.69
C TYR A 10 -1.97 9.48 -8.24
N ILE A 11 -2.41 8.34 -7.70
CA ILE A 11 -3.78 8.17 -7.18
C ILE A 11 -4.07 9.12 -6.01
N HIS A 12 -3.13 9.27 -5.07
CA HIS A 12 -3.24 10.26 -3.99
C HIS A 12 -3.34 11.70 -4.52
N SER A 13 -2.69 12.03 -5.64
CA SER A 13 -2.80 13.35 -6.26
C SER A 13 -4.18 13.63 -6.90
N LEU A 14 -5.00 12.60 -7.07
CA LEU A 14 -6.39 12.71 -7.52
C LEU A 14 -7.39 12.79 -6.35
N ASP A 15 -6.89 12.96 -5.13
CA ASP A 15 -7.66 12.93 -3.89
C ASP A 15 -8.38 11.58 -3.62
N VAL A 16 -7.77 10.48 -4.07
CA VAL A 16 -8.29 9.11 -3.91
C VAL A 16 -7.42 8.31 -2.96
N ALA A 17 -8.04 7.65 -1.99
CA ALA A 17 -7.42 6.59 -1.20
C ALA A 17 -7.85 5.23 -1.75
N LEU A 18 -6.94 4.26 -1.68
CA LEU A 18 -7.20 2.90 -2.14
C LEU A 18 -7.71 2.10 -0.97
N TRP A 19 -8.42 1.02 -1.26
CA TRP A 19 -8.63 0.02 -0.23
C TRP A 19 -7.26 -0.61 0.12
N SER A 20 -6.85 -0.54 1.38
CA SER A 20 -5.55 -1.05 1.86
C SER A 20 -5.30 -2.51 1.46
N ALA A 21 -6.34 -3.34 1.47
CA ALA A 21 -6.28 -4.74 1.06
C ALA A 21 -5.94 -4.93 -0.44
N CYS A 22 -6.20 -3.93 -1.30
CA CYS A 22 -5.79 -3.97 -2.71
C CYS A 22 -4.29 -3.80 -2.93
N ILE A 23 -3.59 -3.25 -1.94
CA ILE A 23 -2.14 -3.03 -2.01
C ILE A 23 -1.39 -4.20 -1.37
N GLN A 24 -1.98 -4.86 -0.36
CA GLN A 24 -1.36 -5.98 0.35
C GLN A 24 -1.35 -7.25 -0.51
N SER A 25 -0.29 -8.04 -0.38
CA SER A 25 -0.22 -9.39 -0.95
C SER A 25 -1.12 -10.35 -0.15
N VAL A 26 -1.77 -11.30 -0.85
CA VAL A 26 -2.72 -12.30 -0.30
C VAL A 26 -2.14 -13.12 0.88
N GLY A 27 -0.81 -13.15 1.03
CA GLY A 27 -0.11 -13.91 2.08
C GLY A 27 -0.36 -13.46 3.52
N ASP A 28 -0.97 -12.29 3.77
CA ASP A 28 -1.19 -11.74 5.13
C ASP A 28 -2.68 -11.77 5.58
N LEU A 29 -3.59 -12.31 4.77
CA LEU A 29 -5.03 -12.36 5.07
C LEU A 29 -5.45 -13.40 6.14
N SER A 30 -4.49 -14.01 6.85
CA SER A 30 -4.79 -15.02 7.88
C SER A 30 -5.53 -14.46 9.10
N HIS A 31 -5.68 -13.14 9.23
CA HIS A 31 -6.44 -12.51 10.33
C HIS A 31 -7.86 -12.07 9.96
N PHE A 32 -8.24 -12.07 8.68
CA PHE A 32 -9.55 -11.58 8.22
C PHE A 32 -10.47 -12.68 7.69
N GLN A 33 -10.29 -13.91 8.16
CA GLN A 33 -11.17 -15.02 7.81
C GLN A 33 -12.18 -15.27 8.93
N ARG A 34 -13.27 -14.48 8.94
CA ARG A 34 -14.67 -14.91 9.26
C ARG A 34 -15.60 -13.73 9.53
N VAL A 35 -15.91 -12.92 8.52
CA VAL A 35 -17.24 -12.29 8.44
C VAL A 35 -17.72 -12.29 6.98
N LEU A 36 -18.45 -13.36 6.67
CA LEU A 36 -19.62 -13.44 5.79
C LEU A 36 -19.51 -12.99 4.31
N LEU A 37 -19.45 -14.02 3.46
CA LEU A 37 -20.19 -14.18 2.20
C LEU A 37 -20.00 -13.10 1.12
N GLN A 38 -19.05 -13.31 0.20
CA GLN A 38 -19.28 -13.42 -1.27
C GLN A 38 -18.07 -14.08 -1.95
N PRO A 39 -18.24 -14.85 -3.05
CA PRO A 39 -17.16 -15.46 -3.80
C PRO A 39 -16.51 -14.43 -4.73
N PHE A 40 -16.02 -13.32 -4.18
CA PHE A 40 -15.11 -12.47 -4.93
C PHE A 40 -13.74 -13.10 -4.81
N ILE A 41 -13.35 -13.73 -5.91
CA ILE A 41 -11.99 -14.18 -6.19
C ILE A 41 -11.09 -13.00 -5.82
N TYR A 42 -10.28 -13.12 -4.76
CA TYR A 42 -9.22 -12.17 -4.43
C TYR A 42 -8.15 -12.30 -5.52
N GLN A 43 -8.46 -11.74 -6.70
CA GLN A 43 -7.54 -11.62 -7.81
C GLN A 43 -6.41 -10.69 -7.38
N GLU A 44 -5.23 -10.93 -7.92
CA GLU A 44 -4.05 -10.09 -7.73
C GLU A 44 -4.40 -8.65 -8.16
N LEU A 45 -4.69 -7.78 -7.18
CA LEU A 45 -5.24 -6.43 -7.38
C LEU A 45 -4.27 -5.47 -8.08
N PHE A 46 -3.05 -5.91 -8.34
CA PHE A 46 -2.19 -5.35 -9.37
C PHE A 46 -1.45 -6.46 -10.12
N PHE A 47 -1.32 -6.28 -11.44
CA PHE A 47 -0.57 -7.17 -12.31
C PHE A 47 0.47 -6.38 -13.11
N LEU A 48 1.54 -7.05 -13.48
CA LEU A 48 2.53 -6.50 -14.40
C LEU A 48 2.12 -6.87 -15.82
N ASP A 49 2.09 -5.89 -16.72
CA ASP A 49 2.01 -6.21 -18.14
C ASP A 49 3.37 -6.71 -18.69
N SER A 50 3.40 -7.09 -19.96
CA SER A 50 4.61 -7.60 -20.62
C SER A 50 5.77 -6.60 -20.66
N ASN A 51 5.52 -5.31 -20.37
CA ASN A 51 6.53 -4.26 -20.27
C ASN A 51 6.88 -3.90 -18.82
N PHE A 52 6.52 -4.76 -17.86
CA PHE A 52 6.70 -4.54 -16.41
C PHE A 52 5.99 -3.27 -15.90
N ARG A 53 4.92 -2.83 -16.58
CA ARG A 53 4.10 -1.73 -16.06
C ARG A 53 3.08 -2.28 -15.09
N VAL A 54 3.00 -1.65 -13.93
CA VAL A 54 2.02 -2.01 -12.91
C VAL A 54 0.66 -1.50 -13.36
N LYS A 55 -0.33 -2.40 -13.40
CA LYS A 55 -1.74 -2.09 -13.62
C LYS A 55 -2.51 -2.47 -12.36
N PHE A 56 -3.35 -1.56 -11.88
CA PHE A 56 -4.19 -1.79 -10.72
C PHE A 56 -5.62 -2.02 -11.16
N GLU A 57 -6.28 -3.02 -10.58
CA GLU A 57 -7.73 -3.06 -10.59
C GLU A 57 -8.23 -2.08 -9.51
N PHE A 58 -8.96 -1.07 -9.97
CA PHE A 58 -9.24 0.13 -9.18
C PHE A 58 -10.46 -0.06 -8.27
N THR A 59 -10.20 -0.16 -6.97
CA THR A 59 -11.20 0.05 -5.91
C THR A 59 -10.67 1.12 -4.96
N GLY A 60 -11.17 2.35 -5.13
CA GLY A 60 -10.76 3.49 -4.33
C GLY A 60 -11.96 4.37 -3.97
N LEU A 61 -11.81 5.14 -2.90
CA LEU A 61 -12.76 6.16 -2.47
C LEU A 61 -12.08 7.51 -2.50
N PHE A 62 -12.83 8.52 -2.93
CA PHE A 62 -12.36 9.88 -2.76
C PHE A 62 -12.29 10.23 -1.27
N THR A 63 -11.23 10.92 -0.86
CA THR A 63 -11.01 11.30 0.53
C THR A 63 -12.09 12.27 1.06
N TRP A 64 -12.74 13.04 0.19
CA TRP A 64 -13.88 13.88 0.57
C TRP A 64 -15.10 13.05 0.98
N TRP A 65 -15.31 11.87 0.37
CA TRP A 65 -16.42 10.99 0.72
C TRP A 65 -16.31 10.50 2.17
N GLN A 66 -15.10 10.24 2.64
CA GLN A 66 -14.86 9.86 4.04
C GLN A 66 -15.26 10.99 5.01
N ARG A 67 -14.98 12.25 4.65
CA ARG A 67 -15.40 13.41 5.46
C ARG A 67 -16.91 13.54 5.48
N GLU A 68 -17.58 13.39 4.35
CA GLU A 68 -19.04 13.43 4.29
C GLU A 68 -19.68 12.29 5.07
N ALA A 69 -19.19 11.06 4.93
CA ALA A 69 -19.69 9.91 5.67
C ALA A 69 -19.64 10.14 7.19
N SER A 70 -18.54 10.73 7.71
CA SER A 70 -18.44 11.08 9.14
C SER A 70 -19.43 12.18 9.54
N ILE A 71 -19.64 13.21 8.70
CA ILE A 71 -20.64 14.28 8.97
C ILE A 71 -22.05 13.69 9.13
N TYR A 72 -22.40 12.68 8.33
CA TYR A 72 -23.71 12.03 8.37
C TYR A 72 -23.80 10.85 9.37
N GLY A 73 -22.75 10.59 10.16
CA GLY A 73 -22.72 9.48 11.11
C GLY A 73 -22.66 8.09 10.47
N HIS A 74 -22.25 8.01 9.21
CA HIS A 74 -22.00 6.78 8.46
C HIS A 74 -20.54 6.34 8.60
N GLU A 75 -20.06 6.27 9.84
CA GLU A 75 -18.72 5.76 10.13
C GLU A 75 -18.75 4.23 10.03
N TYR A 76 -18.52 3.71 8.82
CA TYR A 76 -18.32 2.29 8.65
C TYR A 76 -16.87 1.92 8.98
N ASP A 77 -16.67 0.84 9.74
CA ASP A 77 -15.34 0.37 10.14
C ASP A 77 -14.38 0.20 8.94
N TYR A 78 -14.88 -0.22 7.78
CA TYR A 78 -14.07 -0.40 6.57
C TYR A 78 -13.56 0.92 5.96
N LEU A 79 -14.13 2.09 6.30
CA LEU A 79 -13.63 3.39 5.82
C LEU A 79 -12.25 3.73 6.38
N THR A 80 -11.86 3.13 7.51
CA THR A 80 -10.52 3.29 8.10
C THR A 80 -9.41 2.73 7.18
N ASP A 81 -9.77 1.82 6.27
CA ASP A 81 -8.85 1.27 5.27
C ASP A 81 -8.63 2.19 4.06
N TYR A 82 -9.50 3.19 3.86
CA TYR A 82 -9.43 4.14 2.74
C TYR A 82 -8.79 5.46 3.18
N THR A 83 -7.56 5.39 3.69
CA THR A 83 -6.77 6.58 4.04
C THR A 83 -5.41 6.54 3.36
N TYR A 84 -4.77 7.70 3.21
CA TYR A 84 -3.43 7.76 2.67
C TYR A 84 -2.45 7.00 3.54
N GLU A 85 -2.59 7.13 4.85
CA GLU A 85 -1.79 6.46 5.85
C GLU A 85 -1.96 4.94 5.79
N SER A 86 -3.18 4.44 5.58
CA SER A 86 -3.44 3.01 5.36
C SER A 86 -2.79 2.53 4.07
N ASN A 87 -2.87 3.31 2.97
CA ASN A 87 -2.16 2.99 1.72
C ASN A 87 -0.64 2.92 1.90
N ILE A 88 -0.06 3.88 2.63
CA ILE A 88 1.40 3.92 2.89
C ILE A 88 1.83 2.69 3.69
N SER A 89 1.06 2.33 4.73
CA SER A 89 1.32 1.11 5.50
C SER A 89 1.23 -0.13 4.63
N ALA A 90 0.16 -0.26 3.84
CA ALA A 90 -0.03 -1.37 2.93
C ALA A 90 1.09 -1.49 1.89
N PHE A 91 1.58 -0.36 1.35
CA PHE A 91 2.76 -0.32 0.49
C PHE A 91 4.00 -0.86 1.21
N GLY A 92 4.23 -0.46 2.47
CA GLY A 92 5.34 -0.96 3.27
C GLY A 92 5.28 -2.48 3.49
N HIS A 93 4.09 -3.03 3.74
CA HIS A 93 3.87 -4.47 3.82
C HIS A 93 4.19 -5.15 2.48
N LEU A 94 3.62 -4.66 1.38
CA LEU A 94 3.89 -5.21 0.04
C LEU A 94 5.38 -5.19 -0.31
N PHE A 95 6.06 -4.07 -0.03
CA PHE A 95 7.48 -3.92 -0.31
C PHE A 95 8.30 -4.94 0.49
N HIS A 96 7.98 -5.13 1.77
CA HIS A 96 8.61 -6.16 2.58
C HIS A 96 8.39 -7.57 1.99
N GLU A 97 7.15 -7.90 1.61
CA GLU A 97 6.79 -9.19 1.05
C GLU A 97 7.55 -9.50 -0.24
N VAL A 98 7.52 -8.57 -1.21
CA VAL A 98 8.13 -8.74 -2.53
C VAL A 98 9.65 -8.85 -2.46
N CYS A 99 10.29 -8.04 -1.59
CA CYS A 99 11.75 -7.95 -1.57
C CYS A 99 12.42 -8.88 -0.55
N PHE A 100 11.74 -9.29 0.53
CA PHE A 100 12.38 -9.95 1.66
C PHE A 100 11.77 -11.30 2.06
N LYS A 101 10.53 -11.63 1.68
CA LYS A 101 9.91 -12.91 2.09
C LYS A 101 10.29 -14.11 1.22
N GLY A 102 10.99 -13.88 0.10
CA GLY A 102 11.33 -14.92 -0.88
C GLY A 102 12.76 -15.48 -0.82
N ARG A 103 13.70 -14.89 -0.07
CA ARG A 103 15.10 -15.36 0.01
C ARG A 103 15.73 -15.05 1.37
N GLY A 104 16.17 -16.11 2.06
CA GLY A 104 17.03 -16.04 3.25
C GLY A 104 18.52 -15.87 2.92
N GLU A 105 18.86 -15.12 1.87
CA GLU A 105 20.25 -14.90 1.48
C GLU A 105 20.68 -13.50 1.92
N ASN A 106 21.76 -13.45 2.70
CA ASN A 106 22.41 -12.27 3.26
C ASN A 106 22.76 -11.22 2.18
N LEU A 107 21.78 -10.44 1.73
CA LEU A 107 21.99 -9.22 0.98
C LEU A 107 22.32 -8.11 1.97
N SER A 108 23.47 -8.20 2.63
CA SER A 108 24.05 -7.03 3.29
C SER A 108 24.60 -6.12 2.19
N ASN A 109 23.74 -5.22 1.72
CA ASN A 109 24.14 -4.07 0.93
C ASN A 109 23.39 -2.85 1.45
N ARG A 110 23.96 -1.67 1.25
CA ARG A 110 23.39 -0.39 1.70
C ARG A 110 21.94 -0.19 1.25
N LEU A 111 21.60 -0.67 0.05
CA LEU A 111 20.24 -0.57 -0.51
C LEU A 111 19.21 -1.39 0.27
N VAL A 112 19.60 -2.54 0.82
CA VAL A 112 18.75 -3.34 1.70
C VAL A 112 18.49 -2.61 3.01
N ASP A 113 19.51 -2.00 3.60
CA ASP A 113 19.33 -1.21 4.83
C ASP A 113 18.44 0.01 4.59
N ASP A 114 18.68 0.75 3.50
CA ASP A 114 17.87 1.90 3.09
C ASP A 114 16.40 1.48 2.84
N ALA A 115 16.18 0.35 2.14
CA ALA A 115 14.86 -0.19 1.88
C ALA A 115 14.14 -0.64 3.17
N LEU A 116 14.83 -1.32 4.08
CA LEU A 116 14.27 -1.75 5.37
C LEU A 116 13.90 -0.55 6.25
N GLN A 117 14.72 0.51 6.26
CA GLN A 117 14.40 1.74 6.98
C GLN A 117 13.15 2.42 6.40
N LEU A 118 13.02 2.50 5.08
CA LEU A 118 11.81 3.02 4.43
C LEU A 118 10.58 2.17 4.77
N ILE A 119 10.68 0.84 4.66
CA ILE A 119 9.61 -0.10 5.02
C ILE A 119 9.15 0.11 6.45
N ASN A 120 10.07 0.24 7.40
CA ASN A 120 9.74 0.42 8.81
C ASN A 120 9.03 1.75 9.07
N ARG A 121 9.43 2.84 8.40
CA ARG A 121 8.71 4.13 8.49
C ARG A 121 7.32 4.07 7.86
N CYS A 122 7.17 3.41 6.71
CA CYS A 122 5.86 3.19 6.09
C CYS A 122 4.92 2.40 7.01
N ARG A 123 5.44 1.42 7.75
CA ARG A 123 4.70 0.54 8.67
C ARG A 123 4.61 1.08 10.11
N ALA A 124 4.97 2.33 10.33
CA ALA A 124 4.93 2.91 11.67
C ALA A 124 3.52 2.85 12.28
N LYS A 125 3.45 2.51 13.57
CA LYS A 125 2.15 2.39 14.29
C LYS A 125 1.40 3.71 14.31
N ASP A 126 2.10 4.81 14.59
CA ASP A 126 1.52 6.15 14.54
C ASP A 126 1.38 6.59 13.07
N PRO A 127 0.15 6.80 12.56
CA PRO A 127 -0.08 7.22 11.17
C PRO A 127 0.64 8.51 10.81
N LYS A 128 0.79 9.45 11.75
CA LYS A 128 1.44 10.76 11.51
C LYS A 128 2.94 10.67 11.33
N SER A 129 3.56 9.59 11.78
CA SER A 129 4.99 9.33 11.60
C SER A 129 5.32 8.67 10.25
N ARG A 130 4.29 8.24 9.49
CA ARG A 130 4.48 7.64 8.17
C ARG A 130 4.86 8.71 7.15
N PRO A 131 5.76 8.42 6.21
CA PRO A 131 6.09 9.34 5.11
C PRO A 131 4.91 9.47 4.15
N THR A 132 4.81 10.57 3.40
CA THR A 132 3.85 10.62 2.28
C THR A 132 4.33 9.76 1.12
N MET A 133 3.44 9.36 0.20
CA MET A 133 3.88 8.67 -1.03
C MET A 133 4.79 9.53 -1.91
N LYS A 134 4.72 10.86 -1.77
CA LYS A 134 5.69 11.76 -2.40
C LYS A 134 7.08 11.58 -1.81
N ASP A 135 7.20 11.53 -0.48
CA ASP A 135 8.47 11.32 0.21
C ASP A 135 9.04 9.94 -0.11
N VAL A 136 8.19 8.90 -0.09
CA VAL A 136 8.55 7.53 -0.49
C VAL A 136 9.15 7.50 -1.89
N VAL A 137 8.46 8.07 -2.89
CA VAL A 137 8.95 8.08 -4.28
C VAL A 137 10.24 8.87 -4.39
N THR A 138 10.31 10.05 -3.76
CA THR A 138 11.50 10.91 -3.80
C THR A 138 12.72 10.18 -3.26
N GLU A 139 12.57 9.50 -2.12
CA GLU A 139 13.64 8.71 -1.51
C GLU A 139 14.07 7.55 -2.40
N MET A 140 13.11 6.76 -2.92
CA MET A 140 13.38 5.64 -3.81
C MET A 140 14.07 6.07 -5.12
N GLU A 141 13.83 7.28 -5.61
CA GLU A 141 14.51 7.85 -6.78
C GLU A 141 15.97 8.23 -6.49
N THR A 142 16.35 8.44 -5.23
CA THR A 142 17.75 8.67 -4.84
C THR A 142 18.58 7.39 -4.77
N TRP A 143 17.92 6.23 -4.71
CA TRP A 143 18.56 4.94 -4.83
C TRP A 143 18.90 4.79 -6.31
N ASN A 144 20.13 5.11 -6.70
CA ASN A 144 20.65 4.90 -8.06
C ASN A 144 20.65 3.38 -8.38
N LEU A 145 19.48 2.85 -8.71
CA LEU A 145 19.20 1.46 -9.08
C LEU A 145 19.63 1.16 -10.52
#